data_AF-A0A7X8K2H8-F1
#
_entry.id   AF-A0A7X8K2H8-F1
#
_cell.length_a   1.000
_cell.length_b   1.000
_cell.length_c   1.000
_cell.angle_alpha   90.00
_cell.angle_beta   90.00
_cell.angle_gamma   90.00
#
_symmetry.space_group_name_H-M   'P 1'
#
loop_
_entity.id
_entity.type
_entity.pdbx_description
1 polymer ?
#
loop_
_entity_poly.entity_id
_entity_poly.type
_entity_poly.pdbx_seq_one_letter_code
_entity_poly.pdbx_strand_id
1 'polypeptide(L)'
;LGYYKLAERYGVKLVDFNEEEFVPVDYGDGFKLDMARSALEADKIINVPVLKTHNQMKVSLGIKNLKGCLSKDAKQFCHGLGEEDLSLTFPRIIEKLPVALTVIDGIFTLEKGPGPTGKAFRKDLLLASRDPFAVDLAGAVVMGYEPEEVHYLDNYARWHGYSLDPADYEIRGEDLYRHREYVDYDWEWTEEDTGPKGFARQGITGLAIRKYDSSLCTGCSVQYNPMLILMSSAFKGKPFPNVEIVTGKGRLAAPGFDHSVLFGKCACHLNKDNPNIKNAVKIWGCPPGIERFVAKMGEIGIECNYREYVRFRHYLFNRYKKEEGFELDYWTVK
;
A
#
# COMPACT_ATOMS: atom_id res chain seq x y z
N LEU A 1 12.04 2.37 -16.29
CA LEU A 1 12.07 0.95 -15.93
C LEU A 1 12.62 0.04 -17.05
N GLY A 2 12.76 0.51 -18.29
CA GLY A 2 13.49 -0.25 -19.31
C GLY A 2 12.74 -1.45 -19.92
N TYR A 3 11.45 -1.63 -19.62
CA TYR A 3 10.65 -2.74 -20.14
C TYR A 3 10.67 -2.85 -21.66
N TYR A 4 10.59 -1.73 -22.40
CA TYR A 4 10.67 -1.75 -23.87
C TYR A 4 12.02 -2.28 -24.39
N LYS A 5 13.13 -1.97 -23.70
CA LYS A 5 14.44 -2.53 -24.03
C LYS A 5 14.50 -4.04 -23.76
N LEU A 6 13.89 -4.50 -22.66
CA LEU A 6 13.79 -5.94 -22.37
C LEU A 6 12.96 -6.66 -23.43
N ALA A 7 11.85 -6.05 -23.85
CA ALA A 7 11.00 -6.56 -24.92
C ALA A 7 11.78 -6.71 -26.24
N GLU A 8 12.51 -5.68 -26.65
CA GLU A 8 13.37 -5.71 -27.84
C GLU A 8 14.50 -6.74 -27.72
N ARG A 9 15.20 -6.77 -26.58
CA ARG A 9 16.37 -7.63 -26.35
C ARG A 9 16.04 -9.12 -26.26
N TYR A 10 14.94 -9.47 -25.59
CA TYR A 10 14.57 -10.85 -25.30
C TYR A 10 13.40 -11.35 -26.13
N GLY A 11 12.80 -10.51 -26.98
CA GLY A 11 11.63 -10.86 -27.79
C GLY A 11 10.39 -11.16 -26.94
N VAL A 12 10.29 -10.58 -25.74
CA VAL A 12 9.18 -10.83 -24.81
C VAL A 12 8.03 -9.83 -25.05
N LYS A 13 6.79 -10.28 -24.87
CA LYS A 13 5.61 -9.43 -24.94
C LYS A 13 5.40 -8.70 -23.61
N LEU A 14 5.22 -7.38 -23.68
CA LEU A 14 4.72 -6.61 -22.54
C LEU A 14 3.20 -6.61 -22.58
N VAL A 15 2.58 -6.86 -21.43
CA VAL A 15 1.12 -6.88 -21.27
C VAL A 15 0.77 -5.89 -20.16
N ASP A 16 -0.08 -4.92 -20.47
CA ASP A 16 -0.75 -4.11 -19.46
C ASP A 16 -2.13 -4.71 -19.20
N PHE A 17 -2.31 -5.33 -18.03
CA PHE A 17 -3.59 -5.93 -17.67
C PHE A 17 -4.74 -4.91 -17.61
N ASN A 18 -4.48 -3.61 -17.49
CA ASN A 18 -5.54 -2.59 -17.50
C ASN A 18 -6.10 -2.33 -18.91
N GLU A 19 -5.41 -2.78 -19.96
CA GLU A 19 -5.84 -2.63 -21.36
C GLU A 19 -6.53 -3.87 -21.92
N GLU A 20 -6.68 -4.93 -21.11
CA GLU A 20 -7.36 -6.18 -21.51
C GLU A 20 -8.68 -6.40 -20.77
N GLU A 21 -9.37 -7.46 -21.16
CA GLU A 21 -10.59 -7.91 -20.52
C GLU A 21 -10.30 -8.63 -19.20
N PHE A 22 -11.09 -8.33 -18.17
CA PHE A 22 -11.10 -9.08 -16.93
C PHE A 22 -12.23 -10.11 -16.94
N VAL A 23 -11.94 -11.32 -16.49
CA VAL A 23 -12.88 -12.44 -16.41
C VAL A 23 -13.32 -12.62 -14.96
N PRO A 24 -14.63 -12.74 -14.67
CA PRO A 24 -15.11 -13.02 -13.32
C PRO A 24 -14.70 -14.45 -12.90
N VAL A 25 -13.97 -14.55 -11.80
CA VAL A 25 -13.53 -15.84 -11.24
C VAL A 25 -14.33 -16.15 -9.99
N ASP A 26 -14.96 -17.34 -9.98
CA ASP A 26 -15.73 -17.83 -8.85
C ASP A 26 -14.84 -18.61 -7.86
N TYR A 27 -14.89 -18.19 -6.61
CA TYR A 27 -14.13 -18.77 -5.51
C TYR A 27 -15.01 -19.64 -4.58
N GLY A 28 -16.29 -19.83 -4.91
CA GLY A 28 -17.27 -20.43 -4.00
C GLY A 28 -17.85 -19.42 -3.01
N ASP A 29 -18.89 -19.85 -2.30
CA ASP A 29 -19.55 -19.08 -1.22
C ASP A 29 -20.08 -17.69 -1.65
N GLY A 30 -20.32 -17.51 -2.95
CA GLY A 30 -20.73 -16.22 -3.52
C GLY A 30 -19.61 -15.19 -3.67
N PHE A 31 -18.36 -15.54 -3.36
CA PHE A 31 -17.20 -14.66 -3.53
C PHE A 31 -16.65 -14.74 -4.96
N LYS A 32 -16.51 -13.58 -5.60
CA LYS A 32 -15.98 -13.46 -6.97
C LYS A 32 -14.99 -12.31 -7.06
N LEU A 33 -13.93 -12.49 -7.85
CA LEU A 33 -13.02 -11.43 -8.25
C LEU A 33 -12.80 -11.46 -9.75
N ASP A 34 -12.82 -10.31 -10.38
CA ASP A 34 -12.48 -10.19 -11.80
C ASP A 34 -10.95 -10.15 -11.96
N MET A 35 -10.43 -11.06 -12.79
CA MET A 35 -8.98 -11.24 -13.01
C MET A 35 -8.60 -11.09 -14.48
N ALA A 36 -7.39 -10.60 -14.71
CA ALA A 36 -6.78 -10.45 -16.03
C ALA A 36 -6.83 -11.78 -16.78
N ARG A 37 -7.45 -11.80 -17.96
CA ARG A 37 -7.61 -13.02 -18.75
C ARG A 37 -6.26 -13.69 -19.02
N SER A 38 -5.27 -12.90 -19.40
CA SER A 38 -3.95 -13.43 -19.75
C SER A 38 -3.23 -14.06 -18.54
N ALA A 39 -3.50 -13.61 -17.32
CA ALA A 39 -2.98 -14.25 -16.11
C ALA A 39 -3.65 -15.61 -15.84
N LEU A 40 -4.94 -15.76 -16.15
CA LEU A 40 -5.67 -17.02 -16.00
C LEU A 40 -5.28 -18.05 -17.07
N GLU A 41 -5.04 -17.59 -18.30
CA GLU A 41 -4.71 -18.45 -19.46
C GLU A 41 -3.24 -18.87 -19.51
N ALA A 42 -2.37 -18.29 -18.67
CA ALA A 42 -0.96 -18.65 -18.63
C ALA A 42 -0.76 -20.11 -18.18
N ASP A 43 0.15 -20.85 -18.80
CA ASP A 43 0.48 -22.21 -18.33
C ASP A 43 1.15 -22.20 -16.94
N LYS A 44 1.97 -21.17 -16.71
CA LYS A 44 2.78 -20.94 -15.51
C LYS A 44 3.00 -19.45 -15.30
N ILE A 45 2.92 -19.01 -14.04
CA ILE A 45 3.30 -17.66 -13.62
C ILE A 45 4.59 -17.74 -12.79
N ILE A 46 5.59 -16.95 -13.19
CA ILE A 46 6.76 -16.64 -12.36
C ILE A 46 6.53 -15.25 -11.76
N ASN A 47 6.35 -15.20 -10.45
CA ASN A 47 6.03 -14.00 -9.70
C ASN A 47 7.31 -13.41 -9.07
N VAL A 48 7.59 -12.13 -9.29
CA VAL A 48 8.83 -11.49 -8.81
C VAL A 48 8.51 -10.23 -7.98
N PRO A 49 7.99 -10.39 -6.75
CA PRO A 49 7.73 -9.27 -5.84
C PRO A 49 9.02 -8.72 -5.24
N VAL A 50 8.98 -7.49 -4.73
CA VAL A 50 10.04 -6.92 -3.88
C VAL A 50 9.78 -7.29 -2.42
N LEU A 51 10.82 -7.61 -1.65
CA LEU A 51 10.75 -7.74 -0.18
C LEU A 51 10.43 -6.37 0.43
N LYS A 52 9.20 -6.18 0.92
CA LYS A 52 8.77 -4.89 1.44
C LYS A 52 7.68 -5.00 2.49
N THR A 53 7.68 -4.04 3.40
CA THR A 53 6.57 -3.86 4.31
C THR A 53 5.42 -3.10 3.66
N HIS A 54 4.25 -3.20 4.27
CA HIS A 54 3.04 -2.55 3.82
C HIS A 54 2.22 -2.05 5.00
N ASN A 55 1.96 -0.75 5.02
CA ASN A 55 1.29 -0.08 6.12
C ASN A 55 -0.08 -0.63 6.55
N GLN A 56 -0.86 -1.22 5.64
CA GLN A 56 -2.14 -1.86 5.97
C GLN A 56 -2.06 -3.37 6.27
N MET A 57 -0.98 -4.07 5.91
CA MET A 57 -0.95 -5.56 5.89
C MET A 57 0.34 -6.15 6.49
N LYS A 58 1.12 -5.33 7.20
CA LYS A 58 2.50 -5.57 7.66
C LYS A 58 3.51 -5.80 6.53
N VAL A 59 3.28 -6.76 5.64
CA VAL A 59 4.16 -7.06 4.50
C VAL A 59 3.41 -7.09 3.16
N SER A 60 4.14 -6.93 2.06
CA SER A 60 3.62 -7.04 0.71
C SER A 60 4.59 -7.82 -0.18
N LEU A 61 4.39 -9.13 -0.23
CA LEU A 61 5.29 -10.07 -0.88
C LEU A 61 4.64 -10.71 -2.11
N GLY A 62 4.81 -12.01 -2.32
CA GLY A 62 4.35 -12.77 -3.48
C GLY A 62 2.84 -12.76 -3.63
N ILE A 63 2.10 -13.18 -2.61
CA ILE A 63 0.64 -13.25 -2.68
C ILE A 63 0.06 -11.85 -2.94
N LYS A 64 0.61 -10.82 -2.28
CA LYS A 64 0.15 -9.45 -2.45
C LYS A 64 0.43 -8.89 -3.85
N ASN A 65 1.56 -9.25 -4.46
CA ASN A 65 1.93 -8.80 -5.81
C ASN A 65 0.93 -9.27 -6.87
N LEU A 66 0.35 -10.45 -6.69
CA LEU A 66 -0.67 -11.00 -7.60
C LEU A 66 -2.00 -10.24 -7.57
N LYS A 67 -2.23 -9.38 -6.57
CA LYS A 67 -3.31 -8.39 -6.60
C LYS A 67 -3.23 -7.49 -7.83
N GLY A 68 -2.05 -7.35 -8.46
CA GLY A 68 -1.87 -6.68 -9.75
C GLY A 68 -2.76 -7.23 -10.86
N CYS A 69 -3.07 -8.53 -10.83
CA CYS A 69 -3.90 -9.23 -11.82
C CYS A 69 -5.40 -8.95 -11.68
N LEU A 70 -5.84 -8.28 -10.62
CA LEU A 70 -7.26 -7.98 -10.40
C LEU A 70 -7.71 -6.73 -11.16
N SER A 71 -8.99 -6.69 -11.54
CA SER A 71 -9.62 -5.48 -12.08
C SER A 71 -9.59 -4.33 -11.06
N LYS A 72 -9.77 -3.08 -11.52
CA LYS A 72 -9.83 -1.92 -10.62
C LYS A 72 -10.93 -2.10 -9.56
N ASP A 73 -12.09 -2.60 -9.96
CA ASP A 73 -13.24 -2.76 -9.08
C ASP A 73 -13.03 -3.92 -8.10
N ALA A 74 -12.48 -5.05 -8.55
CA ALA A 74 -12.07 -6.14 -7.68
C ALA A 74 -10.99 -5.71 -6.67
N LYS A 75 -10.01 -4.91 -7.10
CA LYS A 75 -9.00 -4.29 -6.21
C LYS A 75 -9.65 -3.43 -5.14
N GLN A 76 -10.72 -2.71 -5.45
CA GLN A 76 -11.48 -1.85 -4.52
C GLN A 76 -12.43 -2.65 -3.63
N PHE A 77 -12.96 -3.76 -4.12
CA PHE A 77 -13.78 -4.70 -3.36
C PHE A 77 -13.01 -5.26 -2.18
N CYS A 78 -11.75 -5.66 -2.39
CA CYS A 78 -10.87 -6.12 -1.31
C CYS A 78 -10.66 -5.10 -0.18
N HIS A 79 -10.97 -3.82 -0.39
CA HIS A 79 -10.94 -2.79 0.66
C HIS A 79 -12.36 -2.49 1.11
N GLY A 80 -13.05 -3.49 1.67
CA GLY A 80 -14.45 -3.37 2.10
C GLY A 80 -14.62 -2.59 3.42
N LEU A 81 -15.68 -2.89 4.17
CA LEU A 81 -16.02 -2.21 5.42
C LEU A 81 -15.59 -3.02 6.66
N GLY A 82 -15.38 -4.32 6.53
CA GLY A 82 -14.79 -5.13 7.58
C GLY A 82 -13.31 -4.80 7.76
N GLU A 83 -12.87 -4.71 9.01
CA GLU A 83 -11.47 -4.40 9.34
C GLU A 83 -10.50 -5.40 8.69
N GLU A 84 -10.93 -6.64 8.51
CA GLU A 84 -10.14 -7.74 7.91
C GLU A 84 -10.47 -8.03 6.44
N ASP A 85 -11.34 -7.27 5.77
CA ASP A 85 -11.79 -7.59 4.40
C ASP A 85 -10.60 -7.73 3.43
N LEU A 86 -9.54 -6.94 3.64
CA LEU A 86 -8.34 -7.05 2.81
C LEU A 86 -7.61 -8.38 3.06
N SER A 87 -7.32 -8.74 4.30
CA SER A 87 -6.66 -10.00 4.65
C SER A 87 -7.53 -11.23 4.36
N LEU A 88 -8.86 -11.09 4.29
CA LEU A 88 -9.78 -12.18 3.99
C LEU A 88 -9.96 -12.43 2.49
N THR A 89 -9.66 -11.46 1.63
CA THR A 89 -9.99 -11.56 0.19
C THR A 89 -8.78 -11.82 -0.69
N PHE A 90 -7.73 -11.00 -0.63
CA PHE A 90 -6.64 -11.11 -1.60
C PHE A 90 -5.81 -12.40 -1.47
N PRO A 91 -5.66 -13.07 -0.31
CA PRO A 91 -4.90 -14.31 -0.24
C PRO A 91 -5.49 -15.41 -1.11
N ARG A 92 -6.81 -15.40 -1.31
CA ARG A 92 -7.49 -16.38 -2.15
C ARG A 92 -7.04 -16.33 -3.61
N ILE A 93 -6.42 -15.24 -4.07
CA ILE A 93 -5.92 -15.09 -5.45
C ILE A 93 -5.05 -16.28 -5.89
N ILE A 94 -4.21 -16.82 -5.00
CA ILE A 94 -3.34 -17.95 -5.32
C ILE A 94 -4.08 -19.28 -5.52
N GLU A 95 -5.36 -19.38 -5.14
CA GLU A 95 -6.21 -20.57 -5.37
C GLU A 95 -6.59 -20.75 -6.85
N LYS A 96 -6.48 -19.69 -7.67
CA LYS A 96 -6.99 -19.66 -9.04
C LYS A 96 -5.92 -19.36 -10.10
N LEU A 97 -4.76 -18.87 -9.69
CA LEU A 97 -3.66 -18.56 -10.60
C LEU A 97 -2.64 -19.71 -10.68
N PRO A 98 -2.10 -20.03 -11.86
CA PRO A 98 -1.10 -21.09 -12.05
C PRO A 98 0.31 -20.61 -11.63
N VAL A 99 0.46 -20.14 -10.40
CA VAL A 99 1.73 -19.68 -9.84
C VAL A 99 2.68 -20.87 -9.71
N ALA A 100 3.76 -20.86 -10.48
CA ALA A 100 4.71 -21.95 -10.57
C ALA A 100 5.95 -21.72 -9.71
N LEU A 101 6.32 -20.45 -9.55
CA LEU A 101 7.48 -20.00 -8.80
C LEU A 101 7.24 -18.55 -8.36
N THR A 102 7.52 -18.26 -7.09
CA THR A 102 7.64 -16.89 -6.59
C THR A 102 9.08 -16.65 -6.17
N VAL A 103 9.68 -15.57 -6.64
CA VAL A 103 11.04 -15.11 -6.31
C VAL A 103 10.94 -13.72 -5.69
N ILE A 104 11.02 -13.64 -4.37
CA ILE A 104 11.05 -12.36 -3.65
C ILE A 104 12.44 -11.75 -3.80
N ASP A 105 12.48 -10.59 -4.47
CA ASP A 105 13.66 -9.76 -4.61
C ASP A 105 13.86 -8.90 -3.36
N GLY A 106 14.81 -9.32 -2.52
CA GLY A 106 15.28 -8.58 -1.35
C GLY A 106 16.69 -8.03 -1.53
N ILE A 107 17.18 -7.82 -2.76
CA ILE A 107 18.46 -7.11 -2.97
C ILE A 107 18.36 -5.74 -2.31
N PHE A 108 17.25 -5.04 -2.59
CA PHE A 108 16.80 -3.87 -1.85
C PHE A 108 15.46 -4.14 -1.20
N THR A 109 15.42 -4.03 0.12
CA THR A 109 14.20 -4.14 0.93
C THR A 109 13.58 -2.76 1.15
N LEU A 110 12.25 -2.64 1.07
CA LEU A 110 11.55 -1.37 1.32
C LEU A 110 10.83 -1.37 2.67
N GLU A 111 11.27 -0.50 3.58
CA GLU A 111 10.58 -0.15 4.84
C GLU A 111 9.44 0.86 4.59
N LYS A 112 8.35 0.80 5.38
CA LYS A 112 7.19 1.71 5.33
C LYS A 112 6.60 1.87 3.92
N GLY A 113 6.48 0.74 3.21
CA GLY A 113 5.86 0.66 1.90
C GLY A 113 4.33 0.85 1.93
N PRO A 114 3.65 0.80 0.77
CA PRO A 114 4.19 0.41 -0.55
C PRO A 114 4.67 1.58 -1.41
N GLY A 115 4.53 2.82 -0.92
CA GLY A 115 4.83 4.04 -1.68
C GLY A 115 6.30 4.47 -1.63
N PRO A 116 6.71 5.45 -2.48
CA PRO A 116 8.09 5.94 -2.57
C PRO A 116 8.56 6.71 -1.32
N THR A 117 7.66 6.97 -0.38
CA THR A 117 7.96 7.63 0.90
C THR A 117 8.70 6.72 1.88
N GLY A 118 8.46 5.41 1.80
CA GLY A 118 9.18 4.39 2.57
C GLY A 118 10.67 4.38 2.24
N LYS A 119 11.53 3.83 3.10
CA LYS A 119 13.00 3.87 2.92
C LYS A 119 13.51 2.52 2.43
N ALA A 120 14.18 2.50 1.28
CA ALA A 120 14.86 1.32 0.81
C ALA A 120 16.22 1.16 1.51
N PHE A 121 16.64 -0.08 1.74
CA PHE A 121 17.97 -0.43 2.25
C PHE A 121 18.41 -1.76 1.62
N ARG A 122 19.72 -1.97 1.55
CA ARG A 122 20.30 -3.14 0.91
C ARG A 122 20.27 -4.34 1.87
N LYS A 123 19.78 -5.49 1.41
CA LYS A 123 19.73 -6.75 2.17
C LYS A 123 20.36 -7.93 1.44
N ASP A 124 20.58 -7.81 0.12
CA ASP A 124 21.27 -8.80 -0.72
C ASP A 124 20.73 -10.25 -0.56
N LEU A 125 19.40 -10.38 -0.45
CA LEU A 125 18.73 -11.66 -0.23
C LEU A 125 17.70 -11.93 -1.32
N LEU A 126 17.63 -13.17 -1.80
CA LEU A 126 16.54 -13.66 -2.65
C LEU A 126 15.86 -14.82 -1.93
N LEU A 127 14.53 -14.79 -1.88
CA LEU A 127 13.74 -15.94 -1.41
C LEU A 127 12.99 -16.52 -2.60
N ALA A 128 12.99 -17.84 -2.74
CA ALA A 128 12.28 -18.48 -3.85
C ALA A 128 11.57 -19.75 -3.39
N SER A 129 10.32 -19.92 -3.81
CA SER A 129 9.58 -21.17 -3.61
C SER A 129 8.56 -21.40 -4.71
N ARG A 130 8.24 -22.67 -4.92
CA ARG A 130 7.10 -23.10 -5.74
C ARG A 130 5.78 -22.99 -4.99
N ASP A 131 5.85 -22.89 -3.66
CA ASP A 131 4.72 -22.59 -2.79
C ASP A 131 4.72 -21.08 -2.45
N PRO A 132 3.77 -20.28 -2.98
CA PRO A 132 3.68 -18.85 -2.73
C PRO A 132 3.35 -18.52 -1.27
N PHE A 133 2.69 -19.41 -0.53
CA PHE A 133 2.46 -19.23 0.90
C PHE A 133 3.76 -19.39 1.68
N ALA A 134 4.50 -20.48 1.44
CA ALA A 134 5.74 -20.76 2.16
C ALA A 134 6.79 -19.64 1.99
N VAL A 135 6.92 -19.07 0.79
CA VAL A 135 7.89 -17.98 0.56
C VAL A 135 7.45 -16.66 1.19
N ASP A 136 6.15 -16.38 1.24
CA ASP A 136 5.64 -15.18 1.95
C ASP A 136 5.81 -15.34 3.47
N LEU A 137 5.60 -16.54 4.02
CA LEU A 137 5.87 -16.88 5.42
C LEU A 137 7.35 -16.67 5.76
N ALA A 138 8.26 -17.23 4.97
CA ALA A 138 9.69 -17.01 5.13
C ALA A 138 10.04 -15.51 5.01
N GLY A 139 9.45 -14.81 4.05
CA GLY A 139 9.65 -13.37 3.88
C GLY A 139 9.17 -12.55 5.08
N ALA A 140 8.04 -12.91 5.70
CA ALA A 140 7.56 -12.26 6.92
C ALA A 140 8.55 -12.41 8.08
N VAL A 141 9.06 -13.63 8.30
CA VAL A 141 10.07 -13.90 9.33
C VAL A 141 11.35 -13.12 9.09
N VAL A 142 11.83 -13.07 7.85
CA VAL A 142 13.01 -12.25 7.48
C VAL A 142 12.81 -10.77 7.80
N MET A 143 11.58 -10.26 7.67
CA MET A 143 11.22 -8.88 8.01
C MET A 143 10.90 -8.68 9.51
N GLY A 144 11.13 -9.70 10.33
CA GLY A 144 11.04 -9.63 11.79
C GLY A 144 9.66 -9.91 12.37
N TYR A 145 8.68 -10.28 11.52
CA TYR A 145 7.31 -10.55 11.92
C TYR A 145 7.09 -12.04 12.14
N GLU A 146 6.37 -12.40 13.20
CA GLU A 146 5.84 -13.76 13.30
C GLU A 146 4.69 -13.94 12.29
N PRO A 147 4.55 -15.10 11.63
CA PRO A 147 3.52 -15.31 10.61
C PRO A 147 2.08 -15.07 11.10
N GLU A 148 1.79 -15.34 12.38
CA GLU A 148 0.50 -15.06 13.04
C GLU A 148 0.18 -13.57 13.08
N GLU A 149 1.19 -12.72 13.12
CA GLU A 149 1.01 -11.27 13.10
C GLU A 149 0.61 -10.74 11.72
N VAL A 150 0.85 -11.54 10.67
CA VAL A 150 0.53 -11.20 9.29
C VAL A 150 -0.82 -11.83 8.96
N HIS A 151 -1.90 -11.09 9.23
CA HIS A 151 -3.27 -11.63 9.22
C HIS A 151 -3.66 -12.36 7.92
N TYR A 152 -3.08 -11.97 6.79
CA TYR A 152 -3.39 -12.61 5.51
C TYR A 152 -2.74 -14.01 5.39
N LEU A 153 -1.61 -14.24 6.05
CA LEU A 153 -0.97 -15.54 6.19
C LEU A 153 -1.72 -16.39 7.21
N ASP A 154 -2.02 -15.84 8.40
CA ASP A 154 -2.81 -16.55 9.41
C ASP A 154 -4.16 -17.04 8.88
N ASN A 155 -4.90 -16.16 8.22
CA ASN A 155 -6.19 -16.51 7.61
C ASN A 155 -6.06 -17.62 6.56
N TYR A 156 -5.07 -17.50 5.65
CA TYR A 156 -4.86 -18.51 4.62
C TYR A 156 -4.46 -19.87 5.22
N ALA A 157 -3.58 -19.85 6.23
CA ALA A 157 -3.15 -21.05 6.93
C ALA A 157 -4.33 -21.78 7.57
N ARG A 158 -5.21 -21.04 8.26
CA ARG A 158 -6.41 -21.59 8.88
C ARG A 158 -7.40 -22.20 7.90
N TRP A 159 -7.60 -21.61 6.72
CA TRP A 159 -8.55 -22.13 5.73
C TRP A 159 -8.06 -23.41 5.07
N HIS A 160 -6.74 -23.53 4.87
CA HIS A 160 -6.13 -24.61 4.11
C HIS A 160 -5.39 -25.63 4.98
N GLY A 161 -5.37 -25.44 6.31
CA GLY A 161 -4.69 -26.30 7.26
C GLY A 161 -3.17 -26.27 7.15
N TYR A 162 -2.59 -25.13 6.75
CA TYR A 162 -1.14 -24.97 6.66
C TYR A 162 -0.54 -24.61 8.02
N SER A 163 0.73 -24.96 8.21
CA SER A 163 1.46 -24.54 9.41
C SER A 163 1.89 -23.08 9.30
N LEU A 164 1.96 -22.40 10.45
CA LEU A 164 2.60 -21.10 10.57
C LEU A 164 4.03 -21.22 11.12
N ASP A 165 4.45 -22.41 11.59
CA ASP A 165 5.80 -22.63 12.08
C ASP A 165 6.78 -22.80 10.90
N PRO A 166 7.79 -21.92 10.74
CA PRO A 166 8.81 -22.07 9.71
C PRO A 166 9.54 -23.42 9.74
N ALA A 167 9.59 -24.10 10.89
CA ALA A 167 10.23 -25.40 11.05
C ALA A 167 9.49 -26.53 10.32
N ASP A 168 8.21 -26.35 9.98
CA ASP A 168 7.42 -27.32 9.21
C ASP A 168 7.68 -27.23 7.69
N TYR A 169 8.52 -26.29 7.27
CA TYR A 169 8.90 -26.07 5.87
C TYR A 169 10.36 -26.45 5.62
N GLU A 170 10.64 -27.04 4.45
CA GLU A 170 12.03 -27.31 4.04
C GLU A 170 12.70 -26.02 3.56
N ILE A 171 13.52 -25.41 4.41
CA ILE A 171 14.32 -24.24 4.08
C ILE A 171 15.71 -24.67 3.63
N ARG A 172 16.12 -24.23 2.43
CA ARG A 172 17.44 -24.50 1.86
C ARG A 172 18.19 -23.19 1.58
N GLY A 173 19.51 -23.23 1.72
CA GLY A 173 20.39 -22.09 1.46
C GLY A 173 20.78 -21.39 2.77
N GLU A 174 20.56 -20.08 2.82
CA GLU A 174 20.84 -19.26 4.00
C GLU A 174 19.92 -19.62 5.18
N ASP A 175 20.42 -19.48 6.41
CA ASP A 175 19.61 -19.59 7.61
C ASP A 175 18.63 -18.41 7.70
N LEU A 176 17.33 -18.72 7.78
CA LEU A 176 16.25 -17.74 7.82
C LEU A 176 16.42 -16.74 8.96
N TYR A 177 16.77 -17.23 10.15
CA TYR A 177 16.84 -16.42 11.37
C TYR A 177 18.09 -15.54 11.41
N ARG A 178 19.17 -15.92 10.73
CA ARG A 178 20.34 -15.06 10.55
C ARG A 178 20.03 -13.77 9.80
N HIS A 179 19.04 -13.79 8.91
CA HIS A 179 18.60 -12.65 8.13
C HIS A 179 17.40 -11.92 8.74
N ARG A 180 16.87 -12.39 9.88
CA ARG A 180 15.74 -11.78 10.57
C ARG A 180 16.13 -10.41 11.12
N GLU A 181 15.40 -9.40 10.68
CA GLU A 181 15.55 -8.02 11.14
C GLU A 181 14.17 -7.37 11.16
N TYR A 182 13.84 -6.66 12.24
CA TYR A 182 12.58 -5.92 12.30
C TYR A 182 12.61 -4.74 11.34
N VAL A 183 11.77 -4.79 10.31
CA VAL A 183 11.64 -3.73 9.30
C VAL A 183 10.32 -3.02 9.52
N ASP A 184 10.31 -1.72 9.85
CA ASP A 184 9.06 -1.01 10.15
C ASP A 184 8.04 -1.09 8.99
N TYR A 185 6.78 -1.35 9.32
CA TYR A 185 5.70 -1.37 8.34
C TYR A 185 4.86 -0.10 8.29
N ASP A 186 4.83 0.67 9.37
CA ASP A 186 3.93 1.80 9.52
C ASP A 186 4.65 3.05 10.02
N TRP A 187 3.96 4.19 9.87
CA TRP A 187 4.42 5.47 10.41
C TRP A 187 3.97 5.62 11.85
N GLU A 188 4.70 6.40 12.64
CA GLU A 188 4.26 6.72 14.00
C GLU A 188 3.09 7.71 13.97
N TRP A 189 2.02 7.41 14.70
CA TRP A 189 0.84 8.26 14.88
C TRP A 189 0.72 8.75 16.33
N THR A 190 -0.03 9.84 16.55
CA THR A 190 -0.40 10.30 17.90
C THR A 190 -1.27 9.26 18.61
N GLU A 191 -1.34 9.32 19.94
CA GLU A 191 -2.15 8.36 20.73
C GLU A 191 -3.64 8.42 20.35
N GLU A 192 -4.14 9.58 19.94
CA GLU A 192 -5.52 9.76 19.48
C GLU A 192 -5.72 9.44 17.98
N ASP A 193 -4.68 8.98 17.29
CA ASP A 193 -4.66 8.71 15.85
C ASP A 193 -5.16 9.92 15.03
N THR A 194 -4.82 11.15 15.44
CA THR A 194 -5.23 12.43 14.82
C THR A 194 -4.14 13.07 13.96
N GLY A 195 -2.98 12.45 13.83
CA GLY A 195 -1.96 12.86 12.90
C GLY A 195 -0.66 12.07 13.07
N PRO A 196 0.28 12.17 12.11
CA PRO A 196 1.62 11.61 12.29
C PRO A 196 2.33 12.25 13.50
N LYS A 197 3.13 11.49 14.27
CA LYS A 197 3.92 12.06 15.38
C LYS A 197 4.84 13.20 14.93
N GLY A 198 5.28 13.18 13.66
CA GLY A 198 6.04 14.28 13.06
C GLY A 198 5.30 15.62 13.09
N PHE A 199 3.97 15.63 12.97
CA PHE A 199 3.16 16.84 13.06
C PHE A 199 3.13 17.39 14.49
N ALA A 200 2.96 16.50 15.49
CA ALA A 200 3.03 16.88 16.89
C ALA A 200 4.39 17.48 17.25
N ARG A 201 5.50 16.87 16.79
CA ARG A 201 6.87 17.40 16.97
C ARG A 201 7.07 18.78 16.31
N GLN A 202 6.33 19.07 15.24
CA GLN A 202 6.33 20.38 14.58
C GLN A 202 5.42 21.42 15.26
N GLY A 203 4.63 21.03 16.26
CA GLY A 203 3.66 21.91 16.92
C GLY A 203 2.39 22.18 16.10
N ILE A 204 2.08 21.32 15.12
CA ILE A 204 0.85 21.43 14.32
C ILE A 204 -0.35 21.16 15.23
N THR A 205 -1.28 22.11 15.27
CA THR A 205 -2.52 22.05 16.07
C THR A 205 -3.72 22.57 15.26
N GLY A 206 -4.94 22.30 15.71
CA GLY A 206 -6.17 22.68 14.98
C GLY A 206 -6.44 21.85 13.73
N LEU A 207 -5.75 20.71 13.57
CA LEU A 207 -5.85 19.79 12.45
C LEU A 207 -5.93 18.37 12.98
N ALA A 208 -6.93 17.60 12.53
CA ALA A 208 -7.05 16.18 12.77
C ALA A 208 -7.05 15.42 11.44
N ILE A 209 -5.99 14.68 11.16
CA ILE A 209 -5.94 13.73 10.04
C ILE A 209 -5.95 12.35 10.65
N ARG A 210 -7.07 11.63 10.52
CA ARG A 210 -7.20 10.34 11.20
C ARG A 210 -6.39 9.26 10.49
N LYS A 211 -5.70 8.40 11.24
CA LYS A 211 -4.97 7.24 10.70
C LYS A 211 -5.88 6.40 9.79
N TYR A 212 -5.40 6.06 8.60
CA TYR A 212 -6.18 5.28 7.62
C TYR A 212 -6.58 3.90 8.16
N ASP A 213 -7.74 3.41 7.72
CA ASP A 213 -8.23 2.06 7.99
C ASP A 213 -8.06 1.14 6.76
N SER A 214 -8.49 -0.12 6.88
CA SER A 214 -8.42 -1.12 5.80
C SER A 214 -9.24 -0.75 4.55
N SER A 215 -10.24 0.13 4.69
CA SER A 215 -11.13 0.56 3.61
C SER A 215 -10.51 1.63 2.70
N LEU A 216 -9.38 2.23 3.10
CA LEU A 216 -8.62 3.14 2.23
C LEU A 216 -7.98 2.34 1.08
N CYS A 217 -8.56 2.46 -0.12
CA CYS A 217 -8.10 1.70 -1.27
C CYS A 217 -6.77 2.21 -1.86
N THR A 218 -6.15 1.39 -2.72
CA THR A 218 -4.88 1.70 -3.42
C THR A 218 -4.88 3.06 -4.12
N GLY A 219 -6.01 3.49 -4.71
CA GLY A 219 -6.08 4.78 -5.39
C GLY A 219 -5.95 5.96 -4.42
N CYS A 220 -6.67 5.93 -3.30
CA CYS A 220 -6.62 7.01 -2.31
C CYS A 220 -5.34 6.96 -1.47
N SER A 221 -4.78 5.77 -1.20
CA SER A 221 -3.55 5.63 -0.42
C SER A 221 -2.34 6.28 -1.10
N VAL A 222 -2.25 6.23 -2.44
CA VAL A 222 -1.22 6.95 -3.22
C VAL A 222 -1.30 8.47 -3.02
N GLN A 223 -2.50 9.00 -2.78
CA GLN A 223 -2.73 10.44 -2.58
C GLN A 223 -2.64 10.86 -1.10
N TYR A 224 -2.66 9.90 -0.17
CA TYR A 224 -2.67 10.17 1.25
C TYR A 224 -1.37 10.84 1.73
N ASN A 225 -0.21 10.32 1.35
CA ASN A 225 1.08 10.93 1.72
C ASN A 225 1.30 12.31 1.08
N PRO A 226 1.01 12.54 -0.22
CA PRO A 226 0.98 13.88 -0.79
C PRO A 226 0.09 14.86 0.00
N MET A 227 -1.10 14.41 0.41
CA MET A 227 -2.00 15.21 1.24
C MET A 227 -1.37 15.58 2.59
N LEU A 228 -0.74 14.64 3.30
CA LEU A 228 -0.01 14.94 4.55
C LEU A 228 1.08 16.00 4.34
N ILE A 229 1.89 15.87 3.28
CA ILE A 229 2.98 16.81 2.98
C ILE A 229 2.42 18.21 2.70
N LEU A 230 1.33 18.30 1.94
CA LEU A 230 0.69 19.58 1.63
C LEU A 230 0.11 20.24 2.87
N MET A 231 -0.49 19.47 3.78
CA MET A 231 -0.95 19.99 5.07
C MET A 231 0.22 20.47 5.91
N SER A 232 1.29 19.69 6.06
CA SER A 232 2.50 20.14 6.76
C SER A 232 3.07 21.43 6.13
N SER A 233 3.07 21.54 4.81
CA SER A 233 3.56 22.75 4.10
C SER A 233 2.76 24.02 4.40
N ALA A 234 1.47 23.87 4.71
CA ALA A 234 0.57 24.98 5.02
C ALA A 234 0.78 25.51 6.44
N PHE A 235 1.42 24.74 7.33
CA PHE A 235 1.71 25.19 8.68
C PHE A 235 2.77 26.30 8.70
N LYS A 236 2.41 27.45 9.26
CA LYS A 236 3.29 28.64 9.41
C LYS A 236 3.45 29.07 10.86
N GLY A 237 3.40 28.11 11.80
CA GLY A 237 3.52 28.37 13.24
C GLY A 237 2.23 28.85 13.92
N LYS A 238 1.10 28.85 13.20
CA LYS A 238 -0.24 29.14 13.75
C LYS A 238 -1.13 27.90 13.64
N PRO A 239 -2.05 27.67 14.59
CA PRO A 239 -3.02 26.57 14.48
C PRO A 239 -3.83 26.63 13.18
N PHE A 240 -4.17 25.47 12.64
CA PHE A 240 -5.15 25.33 11.56
C PHE A 240 -6.56 25.76 12.04
N PRO A 241 -7.47 26.13 11.12
CA PRO A 241 -8.82 26.59 11.45
C PRO A 241 -9.75 25.42 11.83
N ASN A 242 -9.35 24.64 12.84
CA ASN A 242 -10.10 23.53 13.44
C ASN A 242 -10.71 22.58 12.38
N VAL A 243 -9.84 21.89 11.66
CA VAL A 243 -10.18 21.07 10.49
C VAL A 243 -9.94 19.59 10.75
N GLU A 244 -10.83 18.73 10.27
CA GLU A 244 -10.57 17.31 10.13
C GLU A 244 -10.48 16.86 8.67
N ILE A 245 -9.69 15.82 8.41
CA ILE A 245 -9.65 15.12 7.11
C ILE A 245 -10.15 13.69 7.30
N VAL A 246 -11.21 13.35 6.57
CA VAL A 246 -11.90 12.07 6.61
C VAL A 246 -11.65 11.31 5.32
N THR A 247 -11.20 10.06 5.44
CA THR A 247 -10.88 9.16 4.33
C THR A 247 -11.55 7.80 4.52
N GLY A 248 -11.60 6.99 3.45
CA GLY A 248 -12.11 5.61 3.52
C GLY A 248 -13.62 5.50 3.32
N LYS A 249 -14.14 4.30 3.57
CA LYS A 249 -15.55 3.92 3.41
C LYS A 249 -16.28 3.76 4.75
N GLY A 250 -15.56 3.60 5.86
CA GLY A 250 -16.17 3.26 7.17
C GLY A 250 -16.24 4.41 8.18
N ARG A 251 -15.65 5.58 7.87
CA ARG A 251 -15.47 6.64 8.87
C ARG A 251 -16.38 7.85 8.66
N LEU A 252 -17.26 8.09 9.64
CA LEU A 252 -18.03 9.33 9.74
C LEU A 252 -17.14 10.48 10.26
N ALA A 253 -17.39 11.67 9.74
CA ALA A 253 -16.88 12.93 10.25
C ALA A 253 -17.35 13.15 11.69
N ALA A 254 -16.44 13.62 12.54
CA ALA A 254 -16.68 13.82 13.96
C ALA A 254 -17.30 15.21 14.22
N PRO A 255 -18.07 15.37 15.30
CA PRO A 255 -18.55 16.70 15.70
C PRO A 255 -17.39 17.56 16.23
N GLY A 256 -17.59 18.88 16.26
CA GLY A 256 -16.67 19.82 16.91
C GLY A 256 -15.64 20.48 15.99
N PHE A 257 -15.50 20.02 14.74
CA PHE A 257 -14.69 20.70 13.73
C PHE A 257 -15.47 21.81 13.03
N ASP A 258 -14.76 22.85 12.59
CA ASP A 258 -15.36 23.94 11.80
C ASP A 258 -15.44 23.56 10.32
N HIS A 259 -14.48 22.77 9.83
CA HIS A 259 -14.50 22.18 8.49
C HIS A 259 -14.19 20.69 8.53
N SER A 260 -14.98 19.88 7.81
CA SER A 260 -14.72 18.47 7.57
C SER A 260 -14.35 18.26 6.10
N VAL A 261 -13.09 17.90 5.84
CA VAL A 261 -12.57 17.63 4.50
C VAL A 261 -12.84 16.16 4.14
N LEU A 262 -13.76 15.95 3.21
CA LEU A 262 -14.17 14.62 2.75
C LEU A 262 -13.30 14.21 1.56
N PHE A 263 -12.29 13.39 1.81
CA PHE A 263 -11.24 13.05 0.84
C PHE A 263 -11.58 11.78 0.05
N GLY A 264 -12.04 11.96 -1.19
CA GLY A 264 -12.44 10.90 -2.11
C GLY A 264 -13.95 10.64 -2.14
N LYS A 265 -14.41 10.01 -3.23
CA LYS A 265 -15.84 9.69 -3.47
C LYS A 265 -16.49 8.94 -2.30
N CYS A 266 -15.80 7.97 -1.71
CA CYS A 266 -16.31 7.15 -0.61
C CYS A 266 -16.63 7.99 0.65
N ALA A 267 -15.69 8.83 1.09
CA ALA A 267 -15.89 9.71 2.24
C ALA A 267 -17.02 10.71 1.98
N CYS A 268 -17.10 11.27 0.76
CA CYS A 268 -18.19 12.17 0.35
C CYS A 268 -19.57 11.49 0.37
N HIS A 269 -19.66 10.22 -0.05
CA HIS A 269 -20.91 9.48 -0.04
C HIS A 269 -21.37 9.15 1.38
N LEU A 270 -20.48 8.56 2.19
CA LEU A 270 -20.82 8.15 3.55
C LEU A 270 -21.28 9.34 4.41
N ASN A 271 -20.67 10.50 4.21
CA ASN A 271 -20.91 11.69 5.00
C ASN A 271 -21.89 12.68 4.37
N LYS A 272 -22.67 12.26 3.36
CA LYS A 272 -23.55 13.17 2.61
C LYS A 272 -24.56 13.90 3.52
N ASP A 273 -25.15 13.16 4.45
CA ASP A 273 -26.22 13.62 5.34
C ASP A 273 -25.78 13.57 6.82
N ASN A 274 -24.47 13.62 7.09
CA ASN A 274 -23.93 13.52 8.45
C ASN A 274 -24.20 14.83 9.24
N PRO A 275 -24.98 14.79 10.34
CA PRO A 275 -25.35 15.99 11.12
C PRO A 275 -24.18 16.60 11.89
N ASN A 276 -23.06 15.88 12.04
CA ASN A 276 -21.88 16.37 12.76
C ASN A 276 -21.12 17.46 11.97
N ILE A 277 -21.33 17.54 10.65
CA ILE A 277 -20.57 18.41 9.77
C ILE A 277 -21.17 19.81 9.75
N LYS A 278 -20.41 20.80 10.24
CA LYS A 278 -20.76 22.23 10.09
C LYS A 278 -20.55 22.71 8.65
N ASN A 279 -19.33 22.55 8.13
CA ASN A 279 -18.95 22.94 6.77
C ASN A 279 -18.21 21.80 6.06
N ALA A 280 -18.83 21.25 5.01
CA ALA A 280 -18.25 20.15 4.24
C ALA A 280 -17.32 20.65 3.11
N VAL A 281 -16.07 20.20 3.09
CA VAL A 281 -15.13 20.45 1.98
C VAL A 281 -14.97 19.16 1.16
N LYS A 282 -15.67 19.08 0.03
CA LYS A 282 -15.76 17.85 -0.78
C LYS A 282 -14.64 17.73 -1.82
N ILE A 283 -13.70 16.82 -1.56
CA ILE A 283 -12.63 16.46 -2.51
C ILE A 283 -13.07 15.22 -3.30
N TRP A 284 -14.07 15.41 -4.16
CA TRP A 284 -14.64 14.34 -4.95
C TRP A 284 -13.65 13.83 -6.01
N GLY A 285 -13.43 12.52 -6.03
CA GLY A 285 -12.65 11.81 -7.05
C GLY A 285 -12.40 10.34 -6.69
N CYS A 286 -11.97 9.54 -7.67
CA CYS A 286 -11.61 8.12 -7.51
C CYS A 286 -10.41 7.75 -8.41
N PRO A 287 -9.17 8.15 -8.03
CA PRO A 287 -8.80 8.80 -6.77
C PRO A 287 -9.06 10.33 -6.74
N PRO A 288 -9.09 10.97 -5.56
CA PRO A 288 -9.16 12.43 -5.44
C PRO A 288 -7.91 13.11 -6.00
N GLY A 289 -8.10 14.21 -6.73
CA GLY A 289 -7.01 14.99 -7.32
C GLY A 289 -6.36 15.97 -6.32
N ILE A 290 -5.04 16.09 -6.38
CA ILE A 290 -4.26 16.93 -5.46
C ILE A 290 -4.41 18.41 -5.77
N GLU A 291 -4.53 18.79 -7.03
CA GLU A 291 -4.76 20.17 -7.46
C GLU A 291 -6.10 20.67 -6.92
N ARG A 292 -7.12 19.81 -6.98
CA ARG A 292 -8.43 20.07 -6.37
C ARG A 292 -8.32 20.19 -4.84
N PHE A 293 -7.53 19.33 -4.21
CA PHE A 293 -7.28 19.41 -2.77
C PHE A 293 -6.69 20.78 -2.40
N VAL A 294 -5.61 21.20 -3.06
CA VAL A 294 -4.96 22.51 -2.82
C VAL A 294 -5.94 23.66 -3.02
N ALA A 295 -6.70 23.69 -4.12
CA ALA A 295 -7.68 24.74 -4.38
C ALA A 295 -8.75 24.81 -3.28
N LYS A 296 -9.27 23.66 -2.83
CA LYS A 296 -10.29 23.59 -1.78
C LYS A 296 -9.77 23.92 -0.38
N MET A 297 -8.49 23.65 -0.10
CA MET A 297 -7.86 24.10 1.14
C MET A 297 -7.71 25.62 1.16
N GLY A 298 -7.36 26.25 0.02
CA GLY A 298 -7.29 27.71 -0.10
C GLY A 298 -8.63 28.41 0.18
N GLU A 299 -9.75 27.83 -0.26
CA GLU A 299 -11.11 28.34 0.02
C GLU A 299 -11.44 28.46 1.53
N ILE A 300 -10.76 27.68 2.38
CA ILE A 300 -10.92 27.71 3.84
C ILE A 300 -9.71 28.33 4.56
N GLY A 301 -8.88 29.09 3.84
CA GLY A 301 -7.73 29.81 4.39
C GLY A 301 -6.51 28.93 4.66
N ILE A 302 -6.44 27.72 4.08
CA ILE A 302 -5.30 26.81 4.21
C ILE A 302 -4.48 26.84 2.91
N GLU A 303 -3.41 27.63 2.92
CA GLU A 303 -2.53 27.84 1.75
C GLU A 303 -1.46 26.73 1.65
N CYS A 304 -1.80 25.63 0.98
CA CYS A 304 -0.87 24.55 0.69
C CYS A 304 0.17 24.95 -0.37
N ASN A 305 1.44 24.67 -0.14
CA ASN A 305 2.50 24.94 -1.11
C ASN A 305 2.87 23.68 -1.90
N TYR A 306 2.33 23.55 -3.11
CA TYR A 306 2.64 22.43 -4.01
C TYR A 306 4.14 22.28 -4.32
N ARG A 307 4.91 23.39 -4.31
CA ARG A 307 6.36 23.32 -4.53
C ARG A 307 7.08 22.59 -3.40
N GLU A 308 6.55 22.59 -2.17
CA GLU A 308 7.13 21.79 -1.08
C GLU A 308 6.94 20.29 -1.31
N TYR A 309 5.78 19.88 -1.87
CA TYR A 309 5.58 18.50 -2.28
C TYR A 309 6.59 18.08 -3.37
N VAL A 310 6.85 18.94 -4.35
CA VAL A 310 7.86 18.70 -5.39
C VAL A 310 9.28 18.61 -4.79
N ARG A 311 9.64 19.54 -3.88
CA ARG A 311 10.94 19.51 -3.16
C ARG A 311 11.11 18.22 -2.37
N PHE A 312 10.08 17.78 -1.65
CA PHE A 312 10.10 16.53 -0.91
C PHE A 312 10.30 15.32 -1.84
N ARG A 313 9.66 15.30 -3.02
CA ARG A 313 9.90 14.25 -4.02
C ARG A 313 11.34 14.23 -4.53
N HIS A 314 11.94 15.40 -4.77
CA HIS A 314 13.36 15.47 -5.13
C HIS A 314 14.25 14.96 -4.01
N TYR A 315 13.95 15.30 -2.74
CA TYR A 315 14.64 14.73 -1.59
C TYR A 315 14.53 13.19 -1.55
N LEU A 316 13.33 12.62 -1.73
CA LEU A 316 13.13 11.16 -1.73
C LEU A 316 13.95 10.46 -2.82
N PHE A 317 14.12 11.10 -3.98
CA PHE A 317 14.95 10.57 -5.07
C PHE A 317 16.45 10.71 -4.73
N ASN A 318 16.87 11.89 -4.26
CA ASN A 318 18.28 12.22 -4.03
C ASN A 318 18.86 11.63 -2.73
N ARG A 319 18.04 11.07 -1.83
CA ARG A 319 18.55 10.48 -0.58
C ARG A 319 19.31 9.18 -0.78
N TYR A 320 19.18 8.53 -1.95
CA TYR A 320 19.88 7.28 -2.25
C TYR A 320 21.20 7.60 -2.94
N LYS A 321 22.30 7.36 -2.21
CA LYS A 321 23.63 7.70 -2.69
C LYS A 321 24.40 6.47 -3.13
N LYS A 322 25.32 6.67 -4.08
CA LYS A 322 26.21 5.62 -4.57
C LYS A 322 27.07 5.04 -3.43
N GLU A 323 27.54 5.89 -2.52
CA GLU A 323 28.36 5.47 -1.37
C GLU A 323 27.60 4.56 -0.39
N GLU A 324 26.26 4.58 -0.44
CA GLU A 324 25.38 3.71 0.36
C GLU A 324 24.94 2.46 -0.43
N GLY A 325 25.59 2.18 -1.55
CA GLY A 325 25.35 1.00 -2.38
C GLY A 325 24.16 1.13 -3.35
N PHE A 326 23.58 2.31 -3.52
CA PHE A 326 22.52 2.58 -4.49
C PHE A 326 23.10 3.07 -5.81
N GLU A 327 23.41 2.13 -6.71
CA GLU A 327 23.89 2.46 -8.06
C GLU A 327 22.72 2.52 -9.04
N LEU A 328 22.49 3.67 -9.69
CA LEU A 328 21.41 3.84 -10.68
C LEU A 328 21.47 2.80 -11.83
N ASP A 329 22.66 2.29 -12.12
CA ASP A 329 22.90 1.22 -13.09
C ASP A 329 22.13 -0.08 -12.74
N TYR A 330 21.82 -0.34 -11.47
CA TYR A 330 21.05 -1.52 -11.06
C TYR A 330 19.61 -1.50 -11.58
N TRP A 331 19.05 -0.32 -11.84
CA TRP A 331 17.68 -0.15 -12.37
C TRP A 331 17.66 0.22 -13.86
N THR A 332 18.80 0.12 -14.53
CA THR A 332 18.96 0.46 -15.94
C THR A 332 19.18 -0.79 -16.77
N VAL A 333 18.26 -1.04 -17.70
CA VAL A 333 18.44 -2.09 -18.72
C VAL A 333 19.46 -1.57 -19.73
N LYS A 334 20.64 -2.21 -19.74
CA LYS A 334 21.75 -1.91 -20.65
C LYS A 334 21.46 -2.43 -22.04
#